data_AF-A0A2G2W7P8-F1
#
_entry.id   AF-A0A2G2W7P8-F1
#
_cell.length_a   1.000
_cell.length_b   1.000
_cell.length_c   1.000
_cell.angle_alpha   90.00
_cell.angle_beta   90.00
_cell.angle_gamma   90.00
#
_symmetry.space_group_name_H-M   'P 1'
#
loop_
_entity.id
_entity.type
_entity.pdbx_description
1 polymer ?
#
loop_
_entity_poly.entity_id
_entity_poly.type
_entity_poly.pdbx_seq_one_letter_code
_entity_poly.pdbx_strand_id
1 'polypeptide(L)'
;MYSELVEIAPRELKFIFEPKKQSSCTIRLINKSQNHVAFKVKTTSPKKYCVRPNTGIIKPRESCDFTVTMQAQKAPPPDMACKDKFLVQCTVVAEETAEEDITSAVFSKDDGKYVQENKMRVILVSPPGSPVLSPINVAYSDLPSYKDSPRKDQVHSSEYSSSQQEGDVNGVHSKGDVNGVHSKGNVNGVHSKGDVNGVHRHSGSYEESLTGDQVNPLNQNPQKELDESMKEFRKENTNMQMEGKHVQLETRKHDEEMELVKDVASMKSKISELERKLSEAKDTISKLTEERKFTAQERDGLQRELVMLTSKKGGRKVRAGFPLLYVVTVAFISMVFGYLLHY
;
A
#
# COMPACT_ATOMS: atom_id res chain seq x y z
N MET A 1 -37.19 4.96 4.81
CA MET A 1 -35.84 5.00 5.41
C MET A 1 -35.45 3.58 5.75
N TYR A 2 -34.35 3.06 5.19
CA TYR A 2 -33.89 1.72 5.55
C TYR A 2 -33.20 1.80 6.90
N SER A 3 -33.73 1.07 7.88
CA SER A 3 -33.17 0.97 9.22
C SER A 3 -31.83 0.22 9.18
N GLU A 4 -30.88 0.60 10.02
CA GLU A 4 -29.63 -0.13 10.23
C GLU A 4 -29.95 -1.55 10.74
N LEU A 5 -29.57 -2.60 10.01
CA LEU A 5 -29.82 -4.00 10.37
C LEU A 5 -28.90 -4.43 11.52
N VAL A 6 -27.62 -4.09 11.40
CA VAL A 6 -26.56 -4.51 12.32
C VAL A 6 -25.74 -3.31 12.74
N GLU A 7 -25.63 -3.13 14.06
CA GLU A 7 -24.69 -2.19 14.67
C GLU A 7 -23.32 -2.89 14.83
N ILE A 8 -22.23 -2.16 14.54
CA ILE A 8 -20.86 -2.67 14.63
C ILE A 8 -20.07 -1.89 15.68
N ALA A 9 -19.46 -2.61 16.63
CA ALA A 9 -18.64 -2.03 17.67
C ALA A 9 -17.36 -2.85 17.94
N PRO A 10 -16.15 -2.24 17.93
CA PRO A 10 -15.84 -0.86 17.51
C PRO A 10 -15.94 -0.66 15.99
N ARG A 11 -16.04 0.59 15.51
CA ARG A 11 -16.10 0.93 14.07
C ARG A 11 -14.75 0.87 13.35
N GLU A 12 -13.67 0.69 14.09
CA GLU A 12 -12.29 0.71 13.61
C GLU A 12 -11.53 -0.47 14.19
N LEU A 13 -10.69 -1.11 13.38
CA LEU A 13 -9.87 -2.23 13.83
C LEU A 13 -8.53 -1.67 14.29
N LYS A 14 -8.28 -1.71 15.61
CA LYS A 14 -7.01 -1.27 16.19
C LYS A 14 -6.13 -2.46 16.47
N PHE A 15 -4.91 -2.44 15.94
CA PHE A 15 -3.90 -3.46 16.20
C PHE A 15 -2.69 -2.82 16.85
N ILE A 16 -2.21 -3.46 17.91
CA ILE A 16 -0.93 -3.10 18.51
C ILE A 16 0.15 -3.72 17.63
N PHE A 17 0.97 -2.88 17.00
CA PHE A 17 2.02 -3.35 16.11
C PHE A 17 3.28 -3.68 16.90
N GLU A 18 3.67 -4.96 16.87
CA GLU A 18 4.95 -5.43 17.38
C GLU A 18 5.66 -6.26 16.30
N PRO A 19 6.93 -5.95 15.95
CA PRO A 19 7.68 -6.75 15.00
C PRO A 19 7.73 -8.22 15.42
N LYS A 20 7.54 -9.11 14.44
CA LYS A 20 7.56 -10.57 14.60
C LYS A 20 6.48 -11.13 15.54
N LYS A 21 5.48 -10.34 15.93
CA LYS A 21 4.34 -10.80 16.73
C LYS A 21 3.02 -10.59 16.00
N GLN A 22 2.05 -11.45 16.30
CA GLN A 22 0.67 -11.27 15.86
C GLN A 22 -0.04 -10.31 16.80
N SER A 23 -1.05 -9.63 16.26
CA SER A 23 -1.98 -8.81 17.05
C SER A 23 -3.40 -9.14 16.63
N SER A 24 -4.32 -9.12 17.59
CA SER A 24 -5.74 -9.40 17.33
C SER A 24 -6.63 -8.31 17.89
N CYS A 25 -7.79 -8.13 17.27
CA CYS A 25 -8.90 -7.37 17.85
C CYS A 25 -10.22 -8.11 17.59
N THR A 26 -11.18 -7.88 18.47
CA THR A 26 -12.52 -8.48 18.39
C THR A 26 -13.53 -7.39 18.06
N ILE A 27 -14.39 -7.67 17.10
CA ILE A 27 -15.47 -6.79 16.66
C ILE A 27 -16.80 -7.49 16.96
N ARG A 28 -17.73 -6.74 17.53
CA ARG A 28 -19.09 -7.17 17.85
C ARG A 28 -20.06 -6.67 16.79
N LEU A 29 -20.86 -7.60 16.27
CA LEU A 29 -22.00 -7.37 15.39
C LEU A 29 -23.28 -7.55 16.21
N ILE A 30 -24.13 -6.54 16.27
CA ILE A 30 -25.37 -6.56 17.06
C ILE A 30 -26.57 -6.45 16.12
N ASN A 31 -27.37 -7.51 16.01
CA ASN A 31 -28.57 -7.51 15.18
C ASN A 31 -29.68 -6.69 15.83
N LYS A 32 -30.03 -5.56 15.22
CA LYS A 32 -31.12 -4.66 15.68
C LYS A 32 -32.47 -5.00 15.06
N SER A 33 -32.52 -5.94 14.14
CA SER A 33 -33.75 -6.39 13.50
C SER A 33 -34.44 -7.51 14.29
N GLN A 34 -35.67 -7.83 13.88
CA GLN A 34 -36.41 -9.01 14.37
C GLN A 34 -36.21 -10.24 13.46
N ASN A 35 -35.34 -10.14 12.45
CA ASN A 35 -35.10 -11.21 11.48
C ASN A 35 -33.70 -11.81 11.65
N HIS A 36 -33.48 -13.00 11.10
CA HIS A 36 -32.14 -13.55 10.98
C HIS A 36 -31.32 -12.73 9.99
N VAL A 37 -30.06 -12.45 10.35
CA VAL A 37 -29.16 -11.65 9.51
C VAL A 37 -27.89 -12.45 9.23
N ALA A 38 -27.65 -12.71 7.95
CA ALA A 38 -26.37 -13.25 7.49
C ALA A 38 -25.33 -12.14 7.41
N PHE A 39 -24.09 -12.43 7.79
CA PHE A 39 -22.97 -11.51 7.63
C PHE A 39 -21.81 -12.16 6.87
N LYS A 40 -21.01 -11.31 6.21
CA LYS A 40 -19.76 -11.70 5.54
C LYS A 40 -18.71 -10.61 5.69
N VAL A 41 -17.51 -11.01 6.11
CA VAL A 41 -16.36 -10.12 6.30
C VAL A 41 -15.38 -10.28 5.14
N LYS A 42 -15.05 -9.18 4.49
CA LYS A 42 -14.07 -9.08 3.39
C LYS A 42 -12.96 -8.10 3.77
N THR A 43 -11.77 -8.29 3.19
CA THR A 43 -10.62 -7.41 3.42
C THR A 43 -9.88 -7.13 2.12
N THR A 44 -9.24 -5.97 2.02
CA THR A 44 -8.33 -5.62 0.92
C THR A 44 -6.97 -6.30 1.02
N SER A 45 -6.67 -7.03 2.11
CA SER A 45 -5.37 -7.68 2.34
C SER A 45 -5.49 -9.07 2.99
N PRO A 46 -6.11 -10.05 2.31
CA PRO A 46 -6.42 -11.36 2.88
C PRO A 46 -5.18 -12.18 3.30
N LYS A 47 -4.00 -11.91 2.73
CA LYS A 47 -2.75 -12.56 3.16
C LYS A 47 -2.25 -12.06 4.52
N LYS A 48 -2.60 -10.83 4.90
CA LYS A 48 -2.13 -10.20 6.15
C LYS A 48 -3.04 -10.47 7.35
N TYR A 49 -4.29 -10.88 7.12
CA TYR A 49 -5.28 -11.01 8.19
C TYR A 49 -5.98 -12.37 8.12
N CYS A 50 -6.17 -12.97 9.28
CA CYS A 50 -7.08 -14.09 9.47
C CYS A 50 -8.34 -13.57 10.18
N VAL A 51 -9.52 -13.95 9.69
CA VAL A 51 -10.82 -13.53 10.26
C VAL A 51 -11.59 -14.77 10.69
N ARG A 52 -12.10 -14.79 11.93
CA ARG A 52 -12.87 -15.92 12.47
C ARG A 52 -14.02 -15.46 13.39
N PRO A 53 -15.26 -15.88 13.12
CA PRO A 53 -15.77 -16.37 11.83
C PRO A 53 -15.69 -15.27 10.75
N ASN A 54 -15.59 -15.64 9.47
CA ASN A 54 -15.64 -14.67 8.36
C ASN A 54 -17.04 -14.56 7.72
N THR A 55 -17.94 -15.48 8.04
CA THR A 55 -19.31 -15.60 7.55
C THR A 55 -20.13 -16.28 8.66
N GLY A 56 -21.40 -15.95 8.79
CA GLY A 56 -22.30 -16.62 9.74
C GLY A 56 -23.68 -15.96 9.81
N ILE A 57 -24.52 -16.45 10.72
CA ILE A 57 -25.88 -15.93 10.98
C ILE A 57 -25.96 -15.35 12.38
N ILE A 58 -26.59 -14.19 12.50
CA ILE A 58 -26.94 -13.57 13.78
C ILE A 58 -28.45 -13.65 13.93
N LYS A 59 -28.90 -14.32 14.99
CA LYS A 59 -30.32 -14.44 15.31
C LYS A 59 -30.94 -13.07 15.64
N PRO A 60 -32.28 -12.93 15.57
CA PRO A 60 -32.98 -11.73 15.98
C PRO A 60 -32.52 -11.24 17.36
N ARG A 61 -32.23 -9.95 17.49
CA ARG A 61 -31.81 -9.31 18.76
C ARG A 61 -30.54 -9.85 19.43
N GLU A 62 -29.84 -10.78 18.81
CA GLU A 62 -28.59 -11.33 19.32
C GLU A 62 -27.36 -10.57 18.78
N SER A 63 -26.19 -10.93 19.31
CA SER A 63 -24.90 -10.42 18.86
C SER A 63 -23.93 -11.55 18.55
N CYS A 64 -23.04 -11.32 17.59
CA CYS A 64 -21.95 -12.23 17.24
C CYS A 64 -20.63 -11.47 17.25
N ASP A 65 -19.59 -12.09 17.82
CA ASP A 65 -18.24 -11.53 17.82
C ASP A 65 -17.40 -12.23 16.75
N PHE A 66 -16.69 -11.44 15.93
CA PHE A 66 -15.62 -11.95 15.07
C PHE A 66 -14.27 -11.38 15.47
N THR A 67 -13.25 -12.22 15.40
CA THR A 67 -11.87 -11.85 15.70
C THR A 67 -11.09 -11.70 14.41
N VAL A 68 -10.33 -10.61 14.32
CA VAL A 68 -9.36 -10.39 13.26
C VAL A 68 -7.97 -10.47 13.85
N THR A 69 -7.14 -11.36 13.32
CA THR A 69 -5.74 -11.54 13.69
C THR A 69 -4.85 -11.08 12.54
N MET A 70 -4.04 -10.05 12.78
CA MET A 70 -2.99 -9.61 11.87
C MET A 70 -1.78 -10.55 11.98
N GLN A 71 -1.28 -11.01 10.84
CA GLN A 71 -0.09 -11.84 10.74
C GLN A 71 1.15 -11.06 11.18
N ALA A 72 2.12 -11.78 11.75
CA ALA A 72 3.37 -11.18 12.21
C ALA A 72 4.15 -10.55 11.05
N GLN A 73 4.50 -9.28 11.20
CA GLN A 73 5.27 -8.53 10.19
C GLN A 73 6.71 -8.33 10.66
N LYS A 74 7.66 -8.29 9.71
CA LYS A 74 9.10 -8.19 10.05
C LYS A 74 9.51 -6.80 10.53
N ALA A 75 8.92 -5.76 9.96
CA ALA A 75 9.24 -4.36 10.23
C ALA A 75 7.95 -3.52 10.21
N PRO A 76 7.90 -2.40 10.96
CA PRO A 76 6.77 -1.48 10.91
C PRO A 76 6.66 -0.84 9.51
N PRO A 77 5.44 -0.60 9.02
CA PRO A 77 5.26 0.22 7.83
C PRO A 77 5.71 1.67 8.11
N PRO A 78 6.15 2.42 7.08
CA PRO A 78 6.50 3.83 7.22
C PRO A 78 5.37 4.61 7.91
N ASP A 79 5.73 5.46 8.86
CA ASP A 79 4.81 6.28 9.67
C ASP A 79 3.69 5.49 10.39
N MET A 80 3.88 4.18 10.61
CA MET A 80 2.81 3.27 11.08
C MET A 80 1.53 3.35 10.23
N ALA A 81 1.65 3.77 8.97
CA ALA A 81 0.51 3.96 8.10
C ALA A 81 -0.04 2.61 7.62
N CYS A 82 -1.35 2.42 7.77
CA CYS A 82 -2.07 1.27 7.25
C CYS A 82 -3.22 1.73 6.34
N LYS A 83 -3.21 1.28 5.09
CA LYS A 83 -4.26 1.58 4.10
C LYS A 83 -5.28 0.44 3.95
N ASP A 84 -5.14 -0.61 4.75
CA ASP A 84 -5.97 -1.80 4.66
C ASP A 84 -7.39 -1.48 5.14
N LYS A 85 -8.39 -2.07 4.47
CA LYS A 85 -9.81 -1.86 4.77
C LYS A 85 -10.52 -3.20 4.93
N PHE A 86 -11.51 -3.19 5.81
CA PHE A 86 -12.46 -4.28 5.99
C PHE A 86 -13.84 -3.84 5.54
N LEU A 87 -14.61 -4.79 5.02
CA LEU A 87 -16.01 -4.61 4.66
C LEU A 87 -16.82 -5.71 5.32
N VAL A 88 -17.79 -5.34 6.15
CA VAL A 88 -18.80 -6.24 6.67
C VAL A 88 -20.07 -6.04 5.85
N GLN A 89 -20.52 -7.08 5.16
CA GLN A 89 -21.79 -7.10 4.45
C GLN A 89 -22.82 -7.84 5.31
N CYS A 90 -24.01 -7.29 5.46
CA CYS A 90 -25.11 -7.88 6.21
C CYS A 90 -26.39 -7.87 5.38
N THR A 91 -27.17 -8.95 5.44
CA THR A 91 -28.47 -9.03 4.75
C THR A 91 -29.43 -9.92 5.52
N VAL A 92 -30.73 -9.64 5.38
CA VAL A 92 -31.78 -10.45 5.99
C VAL A 92 -31.88 -11.79 5.26
N VAL A 93 -32.01 -12.86 6.03
CA VAL A 93 -32.19 -14.24 5.54
C VAL A 93 -33.38 -14.90 6.24
N ALA A 94 -33.89 -15.98 5.65
CA ALA A 94 -34.96 -16.78 6.24
C ALA A 94 -34.43 -17.56 7.46
N GLU A 95 -35.31 -17.92 8.38
CA GLU A 95 -34.95 -18.60 9.64
C GLU A 95 -34.37 -20.00 9.39
N GLU A 96 -34.85 -20.68 8.36
CA GLU A 96 -34.40 -22.00 7.91
C GLU A 96 -33.08 -21.98 7.11
N THR A 97 -32.47 -20.82 6.91
CA THR A 97 -31.21 -20.71 6.17
C THR A 97 -30.07 -21.32 6.99
N ALA A 98 -29.40 -22.34 6.46
CA ALA A 98 -28.22 -22.92 7.10
C ALA A 98 -26.97 -22.05 6.83
N GLU A 99 -25.96 -22.11 7.70
CA GLU A 99 -24.71 -21.35 7.52
C GLU A 99 -23.95 -21.75 6.24
N GLU A 100 -24.06 -23.00 5.82
CA GLU A 100 -23.48 -23.55 4.58
C GLU A 100 -24.12 -23.00 3.30
N ASP A 101 -25.38 -22.56 3.37
CA ASP A 101 -26.10 -21.94 2.25
C ASP A 101 -25.73 -20.46 2.07
N ILE A 102 -24.95 -19.88 2.98
CA ILE A 102 -24.49 -18.49 2.89
C ILE A 102 -23.35 -18.38 1.87
N THR A 103 -23.75 -18.37 0.61
CA THR A 103 -22.86 -18.14 -0.51
C THR A 103 -22.67 -16.64 -0.80
N SER A 104 -21.71 -16.30 -1.65
CA SER A 104 -21.50 -14.90 -2.07
C SER A 104 -22.72 -14.29 -2.77
N ALA A 105 -23.57 -15.11 -3.41
CA ALA A 105 -24.75 -14.66 -4.14
C ALA A 105 -25.81 -14.04 -3.22
N VAL A 106 -25.90 -14.51 -1.96
CA VAL A 106 -26.84 -13.98 -0.96
C VAL A 106 -26.57 -12.49 -0.67
N PHE A 107 -25.35 -12.02 -0.92
CA PHE A 107 -24.91 -10.63 -0.73
C PHE A 107 -24.83 -9.83 -2.04
N SER A 108 -25.30 -10.37 -3.16
CA SER A 108 -25.46 -9.61 -4.40
C SER A 108 -26.66 -8.65 -4.28
N LYS A 109 -26.58 -7.49 -4.93
CA LYS A 109 -27.64 -6.47 -4.89
C LYS A 109 -28.68 -6.65 -6.00
N ASP A 110 -28.64 -7.79 -6.69
CA ASP A 110 -29.23 -7.93 -8.03
C ASP A 110 -30.74 -8.24 -8.01
N ASP A 111 -31.36 -8.46 -6.84
CA ASP A 111 -32.77 -8.89 -6.72
C ASP A 111 -33.64 -7.97 -5.84
N GLY A 112 -33.33 -6.68 -5.76
CA GLY A 112 -34.03 -5.76 -4.84
C GLY A 112 -33.77 -6.07 -3.36
N LYS A 113 -32.85 -7.00 -3.08
CA LYS A 113 -32.44 -7.39 -1.74
C LYS A 113 -31.53 -6.33 -1.14
N TYR A 114 -31.87 -5.86 0.05
CA TYR A 114 -31.06 -4.89 0.77
C TYR A 114 -29.83 -5.57 1.39
N VAL A 115 -28.65 -5.02 1.09
CA VAL A 115 -27.37 -5.43 1.66
C VAL A 115 -26.76 -4.20 2.35
N GLN A 116 -26.67 -4.24 3.67
CA GLN A 116 -25.97 -3.24 4.45
C GLN A 116 -24.46 -3.47 4.33
N GLU A 117 -23.72 -2.42 3.98
CA GLU A 117 -22.27 -2.47 3.80
C GLU A 117 -21.57 -1.54 4.79
N ASN A 118 -20.82 -2.10 5.73
CA ASN A 118 -20.07 -1.35 6.73
C ASN A 118 -18.57 -1.43 6.42
N LYS A 119 -17.99 -0.31 5.97
CA LYS A 119 -16.55 -0.19 5.70
C LYS A 119 -15.82 0.22 6.98
N MET A 120 -14.79 -0.52 7.34
CA MET A 120 -13.97 -0.27 8.52
C MET A 120 -12.51 -0.07 8.11
N ARG A 121 -11.81 0.84 8.79
CA ARG A 121 -10.37 1.08 8.58
C ARG A 121 -9.53 0.39 9.63
N VAL A 122 -8.30 0.04 9.25
CA VAL A 122 -7.29 -0.51 10.15
C VAL A 122 -6.41 0.62 10.68
N ILE A 123 -6.16 0.60 11.99
CA ILE A 123 -5.26 1.53 12.68
C ILE A 123 -4.19 0.70 13.38
N LEU A 124 -2.93 1.00 13.08
CA LEU A 124 -1.79 0.47 13.80
C LEU A 124 -1.42 1.41 14.94
N VAL A 125 -1.21 0.87 16.13
CA VAL A 125 -0.77 1.62 17.31
C VAL A 125 0.49 0.98 17.88
N SER A 126 1.41 1.77 18.40
CA SER A 126 2.58 1.23 19.12
C SER A 126 2.16 0.64 20.47
N PRO A 127 2.92 -0.33 21.02
CA PRO A 127 2.67 -0.85 22.35
C PRO A 127 2.74 0.26 23.39
N PRO A 128 1.86 0.25 24.41
CA PRO A 128 1.96 1.17 25.53
C PRO A 128 3.32 0.99 26.24
N GLY A 129 4.16 2.02 26.23
CA GLY A 129 5.52 2.00 26.79
C GLY A 129 6.66 2.13 25.77
N SER A 130 6.37 2.17 24.46
CA SER A 130 7.39 2.49 23.44
C SER A 130 7.75 3.99 23.48
N PRO A 131 9.03 4.38 23.37
CA PRO A 131 9.40 5.80 23.30
C PRO A 131 8.76 6.41 22.05
N VAL A 132 7.85 7.37 22.26
CA VAL A 132 7.22 8.16 21.20
C VAL A 132 8.33 9.01 20.58
N LEU A 133 8.77 8.64 19.36
CA LEU A 133 9.60 9.53 18.56
C LEU A 133 8.70 10.64 18.02
N SER A 134 8.46 11.67 18.82
CA SER A 134 7.87 12.91 18.34
C SER A 134 8.91 13.67 17.50
N PRO A 135 8.51 14.33 16.39
CA PRO A 135 9.40 15.16 15.59
C PRO A 135 9.79 16.40 16.41
N ILE A 136 11.07 16.49 16.81
CA ILE A 136 11.61 17.68 17.48
C ILE A 136 11.83 18.74 16.40
N ASN A 137 10.97 19.76 16.43
CA ASN A 137 11.27 21.06 15.85
C ASN A 137 11.26 22.08 17.00
N VAL A 138 12.18 23.04 16.93
CA VAL A 138 12.30 24.29 17.71
C VAL A 138 13.40 24.36 18.78
N ALA A 139 14.47 25.08 18.35
CA ALA A 139 15.22 26.16 18.99
C ALA A 139 16.17 25.93 20.18
N TYR A 140 17.36 26.53 19.99
CA TYR A 140 18.45 26.74 20.94
C TYR A 140 18.10 27.75 22.04
N SER A 141 18.53 27.46 23.28
CA SER A 141 19.18 28.42 24.19
C SER A 141 19.77 27.74 25.44
N ASP A 142 21.10 27.83 25.56
CA ASP A 142 21.97 28.06 26.75
C ASP A 142 22.02 27.11 27.99
N LEU A 143 23.13 26.32 28.04
CA LEU A 143 24.13 26.00 29.11
C LEU A 143 23.71 25.61 30.57
N PRO A 144 24.60 25.01 31.43
CA PRO A 144 26.04 24.72 31.27
C PRO A 144 26.59 23.32 31.67
N SER A 145 27.82 23.14 31.17
CA SER A 145 28.91 22.18 31.40
C SER A 145 29.15 21.64 32.83
N TYR A 146 29.49 20.35 32.94
CA TYR A 146 30.46 19.84 33.92
C TYR A 146 31.30 18.68 33.32
N LYS A 147 32.62 18.75 33.49
CA LYS A 147 33.61 17.73 33.09
C LYS A 147 33.95 16.82 34.28
N ASP A 148 34.11 15.51 34.05
CA ASP A 148 35.38 14.75 34.13
C ASP A 148 35.19 13.21 34.27
N SER A 149 35.62 12.47 33.23
CA SER A 149 36.39 11.19 33.11
C SER A 149 36.43 10.08 34.20
N PRO A 150 37.02 8.86 33.95
CA PRO A 150 37.08 7.99 32.74
C PRO A 150 37.01 6.44 33.02
N ARG A 151 37.11 5.63 31.93
CA ARG A 151 37.47 4.18 31.75
C ARG A 151 36.30 3.23 31.43
N LYS A 152 36.14 2.86 30.15
CA LYS A 152 36.66 1.67 29.42
C LYS A 152 35.90 0.39 29.79
N ASP A 153 35.07 -0.10 28.87
CA ASP A 153 35.37 -1.35 28.17
C ASP A 153 34.62 -1.45 26.84
N GLN A 154 35.27 -2.14 25.92
CA GLN A 154 35.12 -2.10 24.48
C GLN A 154 34.24 -3.27 24.04
N VAL A 155 33.11 -3.02 23.39
CA VAL A 155 32.39 -4.04 22.60
C VAL A 155 32.01 -3.45 21.25
N HIS A 156 32.39 -4.21 20.23
CA HIS A 156 32.35 -3.91 18.81
C HIS A 156 30.90 -3.98 18.29
N SER A 157 30.39 -2.90 17.70
CA SER A 157 29.20 -2.95 16.85
C SER A 157 29.36 -2.03 15.65
N SER A 158 29.25 -2.62 14.47
CA SER A 158 29.28 -1.99 13.14
C SER A 158 28.27 -0.84 13.01
N GLU A 159 28.75 0.38 12.86
CA GLU A 159 27.93 1.58 12.63
C GLU A 159 27.61 1.74 11.14
N TYR A 160 26.32 1.73 10.83
CA TYR A 160 25.76 2.10 9.53
C TYR A 160 25.70 3.63 9.47
N SER A 161 26.67 4.27 8.82
CA SER A 161 26.65 5.71 8.60
C SER A 161 25.86 6.04 7.33
N SER A 162 24.63 6.52 7.48
CA SER A 162 23.88 7.16 6.39
C SER A 162 23.70 8.63 6.72
N SER A 163 24.50 9.49 6.08
CA SER A 163 24.34 10.93 6.15
C SER A 163 23.57 11.40 4.91
N GLN A 164 22.33 11.85 5.08
CA GLN A 164 21.64 12.66 4.07
C GLN A 164 22.03 14.12 4.29
N GLN A 165 22.82 14.67 3.36
CA GLN A 165 23.21 16.08 3.36
C GLN A 165 22.53 16.77 2.18
N GLU A 166 21.77 17.85 2.43
CA GLU A 166 21.28 18.74 1.38
C GLU A 166 22.38 19.76 1.05
N GLY A 167 23.26 19.41 0.10
CA GLY A 167 24.36 20.25 -0.39
C GLY A 167 25.41 19.46 -1.18
N ASP A 168 26.41 20.16 -1.72
CA ASP A 168 27.58 19.51 -2.34
C ASP A 168 28.34 18.65 -1.32
N VAL A 169 28.77 17.45 -1.72
CA VAL A 169 29.44 16.50 -0.81
C VAL A 169 30.95 16.57 -1.04
N ASN A 170 31.66 17.21 -0.11
CA ASN A 170 33.11 17.40 -0.16
C ASN A 170 33.88 16.24 0.51
N GLY A 171 33.60 15.02 0.07
CA GLY A 171 34.38 13.82 0.40
C GLY A 171 33.66 12.82 1.31
N VAL A 172 33.68 11.55 0.90
CA VAL A 172 33.21 10.40 1.71
C VAL A 172 34.40 9.48 2.00
N HIS A 173 34.70 9.25 3.28
CA HIS A 173 35.75 8.34 3.73
C HIS A 173 35.13 7.14 4.46
N SER A 174 35.25 5.97 3.86
CA SER A 174 34.80 4.70 4.47
C SER A 174 35.97 3.74 4.62
N LYS A 175 36.02 3.04 5.75
CA LYS A 175 36.97 1.94 6.01
C LYS A 175 36.47 0.58 5.49
N GLY A 176 35.23 0.49 5.03
CA GLY A 176 34.63 -0.70 4.42
C GLY A 176 33.82 -0.36 3.17
N ASP A 177 33.07 -1.31 2.64
CA ASP A 177 32.36 -1.17 1.36
C ASP A 177 31.33 -0.02 1.37
N VAL A 178 31.23 0.68 0.24
CA VAL A 178 30.29 1.80 0.07
C VAL A 178 29.19 1.38 -0.90
N ASN A 179 27.98 1.19 -0.38
CA ASN A 179 26.82 0.70 -1.13
C ASN A 179 25.93 1.81 -1.71
N GLY A 180 26.48 3.03 -1.88
CA GLY A 180 25.84 4.12 -2.62
C GLY A 180 26.00 5.48 -1.95
N VAL A 181 26.33 6.49 -2.75
CA VAL A 181 26.36 7.91 -2.35
C VAL A 181 25.36 8.67 -3.20
N HIS A 182 24.31 9.21 -2.58
CA HIS A 182 23.28 10.00 -3.27
C HIS A 182 23.40 11.47 -2.86
N SER A 183 23.75 12.33 -3.81
CA SER A 183 23.73 13.78 -3.64
C SER A 183 22.92 14.45 -4.75
N LYS A 184 22.21 15.52 -4.39
CA LYS A 184 21.56 16.43 -5.34
C LYS A 184 22.57 17.39 -6.00
N GLY A 185 23.78 17.52 -5.44
CA GLY A 185 24.88 18.38 -5.92
C GLY A 185 26.09 17.61 -6.47
N ASN A 186 27.24 18.28 -6.62
CA ASN A 186 28.47 17.64 -7.07
C ASN A 186 29.04 16.70 -5.99
N VAL A 187 29.59 15.56 -6.41
CA VAL A 187 30.39 14.66 -5.56
C VAL A 187 31.84 14.77 -6.01
N ASN A 188 32.67 15.41 -5.19
CA ASN A 188 34.04 15.77 -5.57
C ASN A 188 35.07 14.66 -5.30
N GLY A 189 34.71 13.61 -4.55
CA GLY A 189 35.57 12.43 -4.35
C GLY A 189 35.02 11.40 -3.36
N VAL A 190 35.28 10.12 -3.64
CA VAL A 190 34.95 8.97 -2.77
C VAL A 190 36.20 8.16 -2.53
N HIS A 191 36.63 8.03 -1.26
CA HIS A 191 37.78 7.21 -0.88
C HIS A 191 37.31 6.05 0.01
N SER A 192 37.36 4.85 -0.55
CA SER A 192 37.05 3.59 0.12
C SER A 192 38.26 2.66 0.13
N LYS A 193 38.44 1.89 1.21
CA LYS A 193 39.38 0.77 1.25
C LYS A 193 38.79 -0.55 0.75
N GLY A 194 37.47 -0.62 0.57
CA GLY A 194 36.74 -1.75 0.00
C GLY A 194 36.02 -1.37 -1.30
N ASP A 195 35.15 -2.24 -1.79
CA ASP A 195 34.51 -2.05 -3.10
C ASP A 195 33.51 -0.87 -3.10
N VAL A 196 33.42 -0.19 -4.25
CA VAL A 196 32.49 0.94 -4.45
C VAL A 196 31.52 0.57 -5.57
N ASN A 197 30.27 0.28 -5.20
CA ASN A 197 29.29 -0.33 -6.11
C ASN A 197 28.32 0.67 -6.77
N GLY A 198 28.62 1.97 -6.74
CA GLY A 198 27.86 2.96 -7.51
C GLY A 198 28.00 4.39 -7.01
N VAL A 199 28.37 5.30 -7.92
CA VAL A 199 28.29 6.75 -7.75
C VAL A 199 27.36 7.29 -8.84
N HIS A 200 26.23 7.89 -8.47
CA HIS A 200 25.25 8.41 -9.43
C HIS A 200 24.93 9.88 -9.11
N ARG A 201 25.18 10.74 -10.10
CA ARG A 201 24.77 12.15 -10.09
C ARG A 201 23.36 12.24 -10.66
N HIS A 202 22.45 12.90 -9.95
CA HIS A 202 21.18 13.29 -10.54
C HIS A 202 21.40 14.53 -11.42
N SER A 203 21.85 14.35 -12.67
CA SER A 203 21.84 15.39 -13.69
C SER A 203 20.56 15.24 -14.52
N GLY A 204 19.66 16.22 -14.43
CA GLY A 204 18.55 16.33 -15.37
C GLY A 204 19.08 16.76 -16.73
N SER A 205 19.19 15.82 -17.67
CA SER A 205 19.03 16.01 -19.13
C SER A 205 19.54 14.76 -19.85
N TYR A 206 18.68 14.11 -20.62
CA TYR A 206 19.09 13.20 -21.69
C TYR A 206 18.93 13.96 -23.01
N GLU A 207 20.04 14.19 -23.71
CA GLU A 207 20.04 14.44 -25.15
C GLU A 207 19.79 13.10 -25.86
N GLU A 208 18.96 13.11 -26.90
CA GLU A 208 18.92 12.06 -27.91
C GLU A 208 19.09 12.70 -29.30
N SER A 209 20.08 12.19 -30.03
CA SER A 209 20.48 12.58 -31.38
C SER A 209 19.92 11.60 -32.41
N LEU A 210 19.23 12.06 -33.46
CA LEU A 210 19.18 11.41 -34.79
C LEU A 210 18.86 12.44 -35.92
N THR A 211 19.87 12.66 -36.78
CA THR A 211 19.89 12.85 -38.27
C THR A 211 18.65 13.44 -38.98
N GLY A 212 18.67 14.55 -39.75
CA GLY A 212 19.46 14.88 -40.97
C GLY A 212 18.49 15.00 -42.17
N ASP A 213 18.06 16.19 -42.61
CA ASP A 213 18.45 16.95 -43.83
C ASP A 213 17.37 18.07 -44.01
N GLN A 214 17.53 19.28 -44.56
CA GLN A 214 18.57 19.98 -45.32
C GLN A 214 18.26 21.51 -45.33
N VAL A 215 19.29 22.33 -45.09
CA VAL A 215 19.64 23.67 -45.64
C VAL A 215 18.69 24.91 -45.53
N ASN A 216 18.95 25.76 -44.52
CA ASN A 216 19.39 27.20 -44.52
C ASN A 216 18.64 28.32 -45.33
N PRO A 217 18.88 29.63 -45.06
CA PRO A 217 18.76 30.42 -43.82
C PRO A 217 18.02 31.77 -44.03
N LEU A 218 17.41 32.35 -42.99
CA LEU A 218 17.25 33.81 -42.93
C LEU A 218 17.22 34.32 -41.49
N ASN A 219 18.35 34.91 -41.15
CA ASN A 219 18.58 35.92 -40.14
C ASN A 219 17.41 36.92 -40.05
N GLN A 220 16.78 37.08 -38.87
CA GLN A 220 16.61 38.39 -38.24
C GLN A 220 15.95 38.27 -36.86
N ASN A 221 16.60 38.94 -35.92
CA ASN A 221 16.28 39.17 -34.53
C ASN A 221 14.98 39.99 -34.36
N PRO A 222 13.85 39.43 -33.88
CA PRO A 222 12.62 40.19 -33.64
C PRO A 222 12.54 40.58 -32.17
N GLN A 223 13.38 41.52 -31.77
CA GLN A 223 13.32 42.13 -30.42
C GLN A 223 13.31 43.66 -30.48
N LYS A 224 12.88 44.23 -31.61
CA LYS A 224 12.75 45.68 -31.81
C LYS A 224 11.35 46.17 -32.21
N GLU A 225 10.37 45.30 -32.45
CA GLU A 225 9.01 45.73 -32.83
C GLU A 225 7.97 45.71 -31.69
N LEU A 226 8.30 45.14 -30.51
CA LEU A 226 7.37 45.19 -29.37
C LEU A 226 7.52 46.48 -28.53
N ASP A 227 8.55 47.28 -28.79
CA ASP A 227 8.87 48.50 -28.02
C ASP A 227 8.39 49.79 -28.72
N GLU A 228 7.96 49.69 -29.99
CA GLU A 228 7.47 50.82 -30.79
C GLU A 228 5.93 50.97 -30.77
N SER A 229 5.19 49.90 -30.47
CA SER A 229 3.73 49.97 -30.27
C SER A 229 3.31 50.70 -28.98
N MET A 230 4.22 50.79 -27.99
CA MET A 230 3.98 51.42 -26.69
C MET A 230 4.29 52.93 -26.63
N LYS A 231 4.67 53.56 -27.75
CA LYS A 231 4.85 55.03 -27.82
C LYS A 231 3.69 55.78 -28.47
N GLU A 232 2.79 55.08 -29.16
CA GLU A 232 1.65 55.70 -29.82
C GLU A 232 0.42 55.84 -28.89
N PHE A 233 0.38 55.12 -27.77
CA PHE A 233 -0.73 55.21 -26.81
C PHE A 233 -0.57 56.30 -25.73
N ARG A 234 0.56 57.02 -25.72
CA ARG A 234 0.84 58.07 -24.72
C ARG A 234 0.62 59.50 -25.20
N LYS A 235 -0.10 59.67 -26.31
CA LYS A 235 -0.38 61.00 -26.84
C LYS A 235 -1.85 61.23 -27.16
N GLU A 236 -2.75 60.71 -26.33
CA GLU A 236 -4.14 61.17 -26.36
C GLU A 236 -4.87 60.93 -25.02
N ASN A 237 -4.36 61.51 -23.93
CA ASN A 237 -5.26 61.88 -22.82
C ASN A 237 -4.58 62.82 -21.82
N THR A 238 -4.70 64.12 -22.05
CA THR A 238 -4.90 65.13 -21.00
C THR A 238 -5.20 66.48 -21.65
N ASN A 239 -6.48 66.72 -21.93
CA ASN A 239 -7.02 68.04 -21.69
C ASN A 239 -8.38 67.90 -20.99
N MET A 240 -8.56 68.69 -19.95
CA MET A 240 -9.67 68.63 -19.00
C MET A 240 -11.02 68.83 -19.70
N GLN A 241 -12.10 68.24 -19.17
CA GLN A 241 -13.09 68.98 -18.36
C GLN A 241 -14.42 68.22 -18.19
N MET A 242 -14.86 68.16 -16.93
CA MET A 242 -16.24 68.05 -16.42
C MET A 242 -17.03 66.73 -16.53
N GLU A 243 -17.57 66.39 -15.36
CA GLU A 243 -18.78 65.60 -15.07
C GLU A 243 -18.77 64.06 -15.15
N GLY A 244 -19.17 63.46 -14.02
CA GLY A 244 -20.03 62.27 -14.03
C GLY A 244 -19.35 60.90 -13.87
N LYS A 245 -19.25 60.42 -12.62
CA LYS A 245 -19.35 59.00 -12.20
C LYS A 245 -18.74 57.94 -13.15
N HIS A 246 -17.42 57.72 -13.19
CA HIS A 246 -16.89 56.45 -13.75
C HIS A 246 -15.45 56.06 -13.34
N VAL A 247 -15.03 56.27 -12.09
CA VAL A 247 -13.63 55.96 -11.66
C VAL A 247 -13.52 54.73 -10.74
N GLN A 248 -14.44 53.76 -10.83
CA GLN A 248 -14.35 52.52 -10.05
C GLN A 248 -14.48 51.23 -10.86
N LEU A 249 -14.28 51.28 -12.19
CA LEU A 249 -14.46 50.12 -13.06
C LEU A 249 -13.23 49.72 -13.90
N GLU A 250 -12.28 50.62 -14.18
CA GLU A 250 -11.15 50.27 -15.04
C GLU A 250 -9.92 49.72 -14.30
N THR A 251 -9.73 50.02 -13.02
CA THR A 251 -8.68 49.39 -12.20
C THR A 251 -9.00 47.95 -11.80
N ARG A 252 -10.24 47.47 -11.98
CA ARG A 252 -10.62 46.08 -11.66
C ARG A 252 -10.30 45.08 -12.77
N LYS A 253 -10.33 45.48 -14.05
CA LYS A 253 -10.12 44.55 -15.17
C LYS A 253 -8.68 44.07 -15.31
N HIS A 254 -7.70 44.92 -15.01
CA HIS A 254 -6.29 44.60 -15.20
C HIS A 254 -5.74 43.67 -14.10
N ASP A 255 -6.25 43.80 -12.88
CA ASP A 255 -5.91 42.92 -11.75
C ASP A 255 -6.49 41.51 -11.94
N GLU A 256 -7.73 41.41 -12.45
CA GLU A 256 -8.37 40.12 -12.78
C GLU A 256 -7.67 39.38 -13.92
N GLU A 257 -7.18 40.10 -14.94
CA GLU A 257 -6.44 39.51 -16.07
C GLU A 257 -5.05 39.00 -15.65
N MET A 258 -4.37 39.70 -14.73
CA MET A 258 -3.09 39.27 -14.16
C MET A 258 -3.23 38.03 -13.27
N GLU A 259 -4.33 37.90 -12.55
CA GLU A 259 -4.67 36.71 -11.75
C GLU A 259 -4.95 35.49 -12.64
N LEU A 260 -5.74 35.69 -13.70
CA LEU A 260 -6.04 34.65 -14.70
C LEU A 260 -4.78 34.10 -15.39
N VAL A 261 -3.81 34.94 -15.74
CA VAL A 261 -2.55 34.50 -16.34
C VAL A 261 -1.75 33.62 -15.38
N LYS A 262 -1.76 33.94 -14.09
CA LYS A 262 -1.07 33.17 -13.04
C LYS A 262 -1.73 31.80 -12.81
N ASP A 263 -3.05 31.76 -12.83
CA ASP A 263 -3.82 30.51 -12.75
C ASP A 263 -3.59 29.61 -13.95
N VAL A 264 -3.54 30.17 -15.16
CA VAL A 264 -3.22 29.41 -16.39
C VAL A 264 -1.81 28.83 -16.32
N ALA A 265 -0.82 29.60 -15.86
CA ALA A 265 0.54 29.12 -15.67
C ALA A 265 0.60 27.99 -14.61
N SER A 266 -0.12 28.14 -13.50
CA SER A 266 -0.24 27.11 -12.46
C SER A 266 -0.88 25.82 -12.99
N MET A 267 -1.98 25.95 -13.74
CA MET A 267 -2.67 24.82 -14.34
C MET A 267 -1.78 24.07 -15.34
N LYS A 268 -1.02 24.79 -16.19
CA LYS A 268 -0.05 24.17 -17.09
C LYS A 268 0.99 23.33 -16.35
N SER A 269 1.56 23.87 -15.25
CA SER A 269 2.51 23.12 -14.42
C SER A 269 1.89 21.84 -13.83
N LYS A 270 0.64 21.90 -13.35
CA LYS A 270 -0.08 20.74 -12.81
C LYS A 270 -0.39 19.69 -13.89
N ILE A 271 -0.72 20.11 -15.11
CA ILE A 271 -0.95 19.21 -16.25
C ILE A 271 0.32 18.43 -16.56
N SER A 272 1.47 19.10 -16.68
CA SER A 272 2.75 18.42 -16.93
C SER A 272 3.12 17.45 -15.81
N GLU A 273 2.82 17.77 -14.54
CA GLU A 273 3.03 16.85 -13.43
C GLU A 273 2.12 15.62 -13.52
N LEU A 274 0.86 15.79 -13.90
CA LEU A 274 -0.09 14.70 -14.11
C LEU A 274 0.34 13.80 -15.27
N GLU A 275 0.79 14.37 -16.38
CA GLU A 275 1.31 13.64 -17.53
C GLU A 275 2.53 12.79 -17.13
N ARG A 276 3.45 13.34 -16.31
CA ARG A 276 4.58 12.58 -15.76
C ARG A 276 4.12 11.40 -14.91
N LYS A 277 3.18 11.62 -13.99
CA LYS A 277 2.61 10.57 -13.13
C LYS A 277 1.86 9.51 -13.92
N LEU A 278 1.16 9.90 -14.98
CA LEU A 278 0.48 8.99 -15.88
C LEU A 278 1.50 8.07 -16.60
N SER A 279 2.61 8.63 -17.08
CA SER A 279 3.68 7.84 -17.70
C SER A 279 4.28 6.83 -16.71
N GLU A 280 4.63 7.27 -15.50
CA GLU A 280 5.20 6.41 -14.46
C GLU A 280 4.24 5.26 -14.06
N ALA A 281 2.93 5.57 -13.96
CA ALA A 281 1.90 4.58 -13.72
C ALA A 281 1.76 3.58 -14.87
N LYS A 282 1.84 4.05 -16.12
CA LYS A 282 1.79 3.21 -17.32
C LYS A 282 2.95 2.21 -17.35
N ASP A 283 4.16 2.65 -17.03
CA ASP A 283 5.34 1.78 -16.99
C ASP A 283 5.22 0.73 -15.88
N THR A 284 4.74 1.14 -14.71
CA THR A 284 4.50 0.24 -13.57
C THR A 284 3.44 -0.82 -13.90
N ILE A 285 2.34 -0.42 -14.56
CA ILE A 285 1.29 -1.35 -14.99
C ILE A 285 1.82 -2.34 -16.03
N SER A 286 2.61 -1.87 -17.01
CA SER A 286 3.23 -2.74 -18.01
C SER A 286 4.09 -3.81 -17.36
N LYS A 287 4.99 -3.42 -16.45
CA LYS A 287 5.85 -4.35 -15.70
C LYS A 287 5.06 -5.37 -14.87
N LEU A 288 4.08 -4.91 -14.09
CA LEU A 288 3.23 -5.81 -13.29
C LEU A 288 2.39 -6.76 -14.15
N THR A 289 2.00 -6.32 -15.35
CA THR A 289 1.23 -7.16 -16.28
C THR A 289 2.10 -8.25 -16.88
N GLU A 290 3.36 -7.96 -17.23
CA GLU A 290 4.33 -8.96 -17.68
C GLU A 290 4.68 -9.96 -16.58
N GLU A 291 4.95 -9.48 -15.35
CA GLU A 291 5.19 -10.36 -14.19
C GLU A 291 3.98 -11.26 -13.89
N ARG A 292 2.75 -10.74 -14.03
CA ARG A 292 1.52 -11.55 -13.89
C ARG A 292 1.38 -12.61 -14.97
N LYS A 293 1.74 -12.32 -16.22
CA LYS A 293 1.73 -13.32 -17.30
C LYS A 293 2.75 -14.42 -17.02
N PHE A 294 3.95 -14.06 -16.59
CA PHE A 294 5.00 -15.01 -16.25
C PHE A 294 4.58 -15.95 -15.11
N THR A 295 4.08 -15.39 -14.01
CA THR A 295 3.62 -16.17 -12.84
C THR A 295 2.40 -17.05 -13.15
N ALA A 296 1.49 -16.58 -14.02
CA ALA A 296 0.37 -17.41 -14.50
C ALA A 296 0.86 -18.60 -15.33
N GLN A 297 1.84 -18.39 -16.20
CA GLN A 297 2.42 -19.44 -17.05
C GLN A 297 3.16 -20.51 -16.22
N GLU A 298 3.92 -20.11 -15.21
CA GLU A 298 4.59 -21.03 -14.29
C GLU A 298 3.58 -21.89 -13.49
N ARG A 299 2.52 -21.25 -12.98
CA ARG A 299 1.43 -21.93 -12.25
C ARG A 299 0.73 -22.98 -13.12
N ASP A 300 0.43 -22.64 -14.37
CA ASP A 300 -0.22 -23.57 -15.30
C ASP A 300 0.70 -24.76 -15.64
N GLY A 301 2.02 -24.53 -15.71
CA GLY A 301 3.03 -25.59 -15.85
C GLY A 301 3.02 -26.57 -14.67
N LEU A 302 3.07 -26.04 -13.45
CA LEU A 302 3.02 -26.84 -12.22
C LEU A 302 1.69 -27.59 -12.06
N GLN A 303 0.57 -26.99 -12.47
CA GLN A 303 -0.73 -27.68 -12.47
C GLN A 303 -0.76 -28.87 -13.43
N ARG A 304 -0.15 -28.75 -14.63
CA ARG A 304 -0.03 -29.88 -15.55
C ARG A 304 0.84 -31.00 -14.98
N GLU A 305 1.93 -30.64 -14.31
CA GLU A 305 2.80 -31.61 -13.64
C GLU A 305 2.07 -32.35 -12.51
N LEU A 306 1.29 -31.64 -11.68
CA LEU A 306 0.45 -32.24 -10.64
C LEU A 306 -0.58 -33.22 -11.20
N VAL A 307 -1.23 -32.89 -12.33
CA VAL A 307 -2.17 -33.80 -13.00
C VAL A 307 -1.44 -35.04 -13.53
N MET A 308 -0.26 -34.88 -14.12
CA MET A 308 0.56 -36.00 -14.62
C MET A 308 1.00 -36.93 -13.48
N LEU A 309 1.45 -36.38 -12.35
CA LEU A 309 1.85 -37.14 -11.17
C LEU A 309 0.65 -37.87 -10.52
N THR A 310 -0.52 -37.24 -10.52
CA THR A 310 -1.76 -37.86 -10.04
C THR A 310 -2.20 -39.01 -10.93
N SER A 311 -2.10 -38.86 -12.26
CA SER A 311 -2.40 -39.93 -13.22
C SER A 311 -1.41 -41.10 -13.12
N LYS A 312 -0.14 -40.84 -12.79
CA LYS A 312 0.89 -41.88 -12.65
C LYS A 312 0.77 -42.69 -11.36
N LYS A 313 0.04 -42.19 -10.35
CA LYS A 313 -0.20 -42.86 -9.07
C LYS A 313 -1.46 -43.75 -9.07
N GLY A 314 -2.21 -43.80 -10.18
CA GLY A 314 -3.46 -44.56 -10.36
C GLY A 314 -3.32 -46.09 -10.47
N GLY A 315 -2.38 -46.70 -9.76
CA GLY A 315 -2.06 -48.13 -9.87
C GLY A 315 -2.01 -48.91 -8.56
N ARG A 316 -2.44 -48.34 -7.43
CA ARG A 316 -2.58 -49.09 -6.16
C ARG A 316 -3.98 -48.90 -5.61
N LYS A 317 -4.90 -49.75 -6.07
CA LYS A 317 -6.16 -50.01 -5.37
C LYS A 317 -5.80 -50.48 -3.96
N VAL A 318 -5.95 -49.62 -2.96
CA VAL A 318 -6.03 -50.06 -1.57
C VAL A 318 -7.34 -50.81 -1.45
N ARG A 319 -7.28 -52.13 -1.60
CA ARG A 319 -8.41 -53.02 -1.34
C ARG A 319 -8.62 -53.02 0.17
N ALA A 320 -9.59 -52.23 0.64
CA ALA A 320 -10.06 -52.29 2.01
C ALA A 320 -10.68 -53.69 2.23
N GLY A 321 -9.92 -54.55 2.89
CA GLY A 321 -10.30 -55.90 3.27
C GLY A 321 -9.18 -56.50 4.11
N PHE A 322 -9.53 -57.23 5.16
CA PHE A 322 -8.54 -57.89 6.01
C PHE A 322 -7.65 -58.80 5.15
N PRO A 323 -6.31 -58.79 5.33
CA PRO A 323 -5.41 -59.63 4.55
C PRO A 323 -5.85 -61.10 4.71
N LEU A 324 -5.96 -61.85 3.60
CA LEU A 324 -6.27 -63.29 3.67
C LEU A 324 -5.33 -64.04 4.62
N LEU A 325 -4.07 -63.60 4.70
CA LEU A 325 -3.08 -64.12 5.66
C LEU A 325 -3.53 -63.96 7.12
N TYR A 326 -4.18 -62.85 7.47
CA TYR A 326 -4.69 -62.62 8.83
C TYR A 326 -5.84 -63.57 9.17
N VAL A 327 -6.70 -63.89 8.20
CA VAL A 327 -7.79 -64.87 8.40
C VAL A 327 -7.21 -66.28 8.58
N VAL A 328 -6.20 -66.63 7.78
CA VAL A 328 -5.52 -67.94 7.86
C VAL A 328 -4.78 -68.11 9.19
N THR A 329 -4.10 -67.07 9.69
CA THR A 329 -3.39 -67.16 10.98
C THR A 329 -4.34 -67.34 12.15
N VAL A 330 -5.46 -66.61 12.17
CA VAL A 330 -6.47 -66.74 13.23
C VAL A 330 -7.11 -68.13 13.23
N ALA A 331 -7.40 -68.69 12.05
CA ALA A 331 -7.91 -70.07 11.93
C ALA A 331 -6.91 -71.11 12.47
N PHE A 332 -5.63 -70.96 12.11
CA PHE A 332 -4.57 -71.86 12.59
C PHE A 332 -4.40 -71.79 14.11
N ILE A 333 -4.36 -70.58 14.68
CA ILE A 333 -4.26 -70.38 16.13
C ILE A 333 -5.47 -71.02 16.82
N SER A 334 -6.68 -70.79 16.30
CA SER A 334 -7.92 -71.37 16.86
C SER A 334 -7.92 -72.89 16.82
N MET A 335 -7.41 -73.50 15.75
CA MET A 335 -7.30 -74.95 15.61
C MET A 335 -6.28 -75.55 16.59
N VAL A 336 -5.12 -74.90 16.77
CA VAL A 336 -4.08 -75.35 17.71
C VAL A 336 -4.56 -75.21 19.15
N PHE A 337 -5.20 -74.09 19.51
CA PHE A 337 -5.80 -73.91 20.83
C PHE A 337 -6.91 -74.92 21.10
N GLY A 338 -7.76 -75.20 20.11
CA GLY A 338 -8.79 -76.23 20.21
C GLY A 338 -8.20 -77.63 20.42
N TYR A 339 -7.10 -77.95 19.75
CA TYR A 339 -6.40 -79.23 19.92
C TYR A 339 -5.70 -79.34 21.28
N LEU A 340 -5.09 -78.26 21.77
CA LEU A 340 -4.43 -78.22 23.08
C LEU A 340 -5.40 -78.29 24.27
N LEU A 341 -6.65 -77.85 24.09
CA LEU A 341 -7.70 -77.96 25.12
C LEU A 341 -8.43 -79.32 25.10
N HIS A 342 -8.22 -80.14 24.05
CA HIS A 342 -8.83 -81.47 23.90
C HIS A 342 -7.85 -82.61 24.25
N TYR A 343 -6.70 -82.28 24.85
CA TYR A 343 -5.73 -83.24 25.39
C TYR A 343 -5.51 -82.96 26.87
#